data_AF-A0A396S6Y7-F1
#
_entry.id   AF-A0A396S6Y7-F1
#
_cell.length_a   1.000
_cell.length_b   1.000
_cell.length_c   1.000
_cell.angle_alpha   90.00
_cell.angle_beta   90.00
_cell.angle_gamma   90.00
#
_symmetry.space_group_name_H-M   'P 1'
#
loop_
_entity.id
_entity.type
_entity.pdbx_description
1 polymer ?
#
loop_
_entity_poly.entity_id
_entity_poly.type
_entity_poly.pdbx_seq_one_letter_code
_entity_poly.pdbx_strand_id
1 'polypeptide(L)' 'MLTPEANRRLERLDTIGICWEAVTGLMIPGRDLHCVDRDKLATLFTFIADEYNRARQDFTEAMKTR' A
#
# COMPACT_ATOMS: atom_id res chain seq x y z
N MET A 1 22.88 3.30 -9.08
CA MET A 1 22.22 4.18 -8.08
C MET A 1 20.85 4.58 -8.60
N LEU A 2 19.84 4.64 -7.73
CA LEU A 2 18.51 5.20 -8.05
C LEU A 2 18.60 6.73 -8.10
N THR A 3 17.76 7.36 -8.92
CA THR A 3 17.61 8.83 -8.89
C THR A 3 16.90 9.24 -7.58
N PRO A 4 17.08 10.48 -7.09
CA PRO A 4 16.36 10.97 -5.90
C PRO A 4 14.84 10.81 -6.02
N GLU A 5 14.29 11.04 -7.21
CA GLU A 5 12.86 10.84 -7.47
C GLU A 5 12.46 9.36 -7.42
N ALA A 6 13.26 8.45 -7.98
CA ALA A 6 13.00 7.02 -7.87
C ALA A 6 13.05 6.53 -6.41
N ASN A 7 13.97 7.04 -5.59
CA ASN A 7 14.00 6.75 -4.15
C ASN A 7 12.74 7.23 -3.44
N ARG A 8 12.29 8.46 -3.71
CA ARG A 8 11.05 8.99 -3.13
C ARG A 8 9.82 8.16 -3.51
N ARG A 9 9.76 7.68 -4.76
CA ARG A 9 8.67 6.81 -5.22
C ARG A 9 8.74 5.41 -4.60
N LEU A 10 9.94 4.91 -4.34
CA LEU A 10 10.15 3.67 -3.60
C LEU A 10 9.67 3.77 -2.15
N GLU A 11 10.01 4.86 -1.45
CA GLU A 11 9.54 5.11 -0.07
C GLU A 11 8.00 5.16 0.02
N ARG A 12 7.32 5.66 -1.03
CA ARG A 12 5.86 5.62 -1.12
C ARG A 12 5.33 4.18 -1.23
N LEU A 13 5.99 3.32 -2.02
CA LEU A 13 5.62 1.91 -2.11
C LEU A 13 5.79 1.20 -0.76
N ASP A 14 6.87 1.49 -0.04
CA ASP A 14 7.11 0.93 1.30
C ASP A 14 6.04 1.36 2.30
N THR A 15 5.65 2.65 2.26
CA THR A 15 4.56 3.19 3.10
C THR A 15 3.24 2.47 2.83
N ILE A 16 2.91 2.22 1.56
CA ILE A 16 1.70 1.48 1.17
C ILE A 16 1.77 0.03 1.66
N GLY A 17 2.94 -0.60 1.60
CA GLY A 17 3.19 -1.94 2.15
C GLY A 17 2.89 -2.01 3.65
N ILE A 18 3.36 -1.03 4.43
CA ILE A 18 3.07 -0.93 5.88
C ILE A 18 1.55 -0.79 6.13
N CYS A 19 0.86 0.04 5.33
CA CYS A 19 -0.60 0.16 5.43
C CYS A 19 -1.31 -1.16 5.12
N TRP A 20 -0.85 -1.90 4.11
CA TRP A 20 -1.40 -3.21 3.78
C TRP A 20 -1.23 -4.20 4.93
N GLU A 21 -0.03 -4.29 5.52
CA GLU A 21 0.23 -5.14 6.68
C GLU A 21 -0.67 -4.78 7.87
N ALA A 22 -0.81 -3.48 8.18
CA ALA A 22 -1.67 -3.02 9.26
C ALA A 22 -3.14 -3.45 9.06
N VAL A 23 -3.68 -3.30 7.84
CA VAL A 23 -5.07 -3.69 7.53
C VAL A 23 -5.24 -5.21 7.55
N THR A 24 -4.30 -5.99 7.02
CA THR A 24 -4.35 -7.46 7.12
C THR A 24 -4.29 -7.95 8.58
N GLY A 25 -3.57 -7.24 9.45
CA GLY A 25 -3.54 -7.50 10.89
C GLY A 25 -4.92 -7.42 11.56
N LEU A 26 -5.85 -6.61 11.02
CA LEU A 26 -7.23 -6.50 11.51
C LEU A 26 -8.10 -7.71 11.13
N MET A 27 -7.64 -8.55 10.19
CA MET A 27 -8.36 -9.74 9.75
C MET A 27 -7.98 -11.00 10.56
N ILE A 28 -6.99 -10.92 11.45
CA ILE A 28 -6.48 -12.07 12.21
C ILE A 28 -7.49 -12.48 13.30
N PRO A 29 -8.06 -13.70 13.23
CA PRO A 29 -8.93 -14.24 14.27
C PRO A 29 -8.22 -14.23 15.63
N GLY A 30 -8.77 -13.51 16.62
CA GLY A 30 -8.21 -13.42 17.98
C GLY A 30 -7.71 -12.02 18.39
N ARG A 31 -7.63 -11.06 17.46
CA ARG A 31 -7.33 -9.63 17.77
C ARG A 31 -8.57 -8.75 17.91
N ASP A 32 -9.63 -9.27 18.54
CA ASP A 32 -10.86 -8.52 18.84
C ASP A 32 -11.69 -8.18 17.58
N LEU A 33 -12.24 -9.22 16.94
CA LEU A 33 -12.97 -9.16 15.66
C LEU A 33 -14.48 -8.89 15.80
N HIS A 34 -14.96 -8.48 16.98
CA HIS A 34 -16.38 -8.17 17.17
C HIS A 34 -16.79 -6.81 16.58
N CYS A 35 -15.82 -5.96 16.20
CA CYS A 35 -16.05 -4.57 15.81
C CYS A 35 -15.73 -4.25 14.35
N VAL A 36 -15.23 -5.24 13.59
CA VAL A 36 -14.65 -4.97 12.27
C VAL A 36 -15.70 -5.10 11.17
N ASP A 37 -16.12 -3.96 10.66
CA ASP A 37 -17.00 -3.84 9.50
C ASP A 37 -16.28 -4.34 8.24
N ARG A 38 -16.72 -5.49 7.73
CA ARG A 38 -16.09 -6.18 6.59
C ARG A 38 -16.22 -5.40 5.28
N ASP A 39 -17.29 -4.62 5.12
CA ASP A 39 -17.51 -3.83 3.90
C ASP A 39 -16.55 -2.64 3.86
N LYS A 40 -16.33 -2.00 5.02
CA LYS A 40 -15.30 -0.95 5.16
C LYS A 40 -13.90 -1.51 4.97
N LEU A 41 -13.60 -2.70 5.49
CA LEU A 41 -12.32 -3.36 5.22
C LEU A 41 -12.12 -3.62 3.72
N ALA A 42 -13.12 -4.17 3.04
CA ALA A 42 -13.03 -4.42 1.60
C ALA A 42 -12.80 -3.13 0.80
N THR A 43 -13.45 -2.04 1.21
CA THR A 43 -13.23 -0.70 0.64
C THR A 43 -11.80 -0.22 0.86
N LEU A 44 -11.25 -0.40 2.07
CA LEU A 44 -9.87 -0.07 2.40
C LEU A 44 -8.87 -0.88 1.58
N PHE A 45 -9.07 -2.19 1.44
CA PHE A 45 -8.20 -3.03 0.60
C PHE A 45 -8.21 -2.60 -0.86
N THR A 46 -9.39 -2.29 -1.40
CA THR A 46 -9.53 -1.82 -2.78
C THR A 46 -8.78 -0.51 -2.97
N PHE A 47 -8.93 0.44 -2.03
CA PHE A 47 -8.20 1.70 -2.05
C PHE A 47 -6.68 1.50 -2.01
N ILE A 48 -6.17 0.65 -1.11
CA ILE A 48 -4.73 0.41 -0.98
C ILE A 48 -4.18 -0.29 -2.24
N ALA A 49 -4.95 -1.20 -2.84
CA ALA A 49 -4.57 -1.85 -4.11
C ALA A 49 -4.45 -0.84 -5.26
N ASP A 50 -5.41 0.10 -5.36
CA ASP A 50 -5.36 1.18 -6.35
C ASP A 50 -4.15 2.11 -6.13
N GLU A 51 -3.89 2.50 -4.88
CA GLU A 51 -2.73 3.33 -4.53
C GLU A 51 -1.41 2.61 -4.82
N TYR A 52 -1.32 1.31 -4.56
CA TYR A 52 -0.15 0.51 -4.92
C TYR A 52 0.08 0.52 -6.44
N ASN A 53 -0.98 0.32 -7.23
CA ASN A 53 -0.87 0.32 -8.69
C ASN A 53 -0.37 1.66 -9.22
N ARG A 54 -0.88 2.77 -8.68
CA ARG A 54 -0.43 4.13 -9.03
C ARG A 54 1.03 4.36 -8.63
N ALA A 55 1.38 4.06 -7.39
CA ALA A 55 2.76 4.21 -6.90
C ALA A 55 3.76 3.35 -7.69
N ARG A 56 3.35 2.15 -8.11
CA ARG A 56 4.16 1.27 -8.97
C ARG A 56 4.36 1.85 -10.36
N GLN A 57 3.32 2.43 -10.96
CA GLN A 57 3.42 3.12 -12.24
C GLN A 57 4.36 4.32 -12.14
N ASP A 58 4.18 5.18 -11.15
CA ASP A 58 5.05 6.35 -10.91
C ASP A 58 6.52 5.95 -10.73
N PHE A 59 6.78 4.89 -9.95
CA PHE A 59 8.14 4.37 -9.76
C PHE A 59 8.72 3.83 -11.08
N THR A 60 7.91 3.09 -11.84
CA THR A 60 8.32 2.54 -13.15
C THR A 60 8.67 3.66 -14.13
N GLU A 61 7.90 4.75 -14.13
CA GLU A 61 8.18 5.93 -14.94
C GLU A 61 9.46 6.63 -14.50
N ALA A 62 9.63 6.87 -13.19
CA ALA A 62 10.84 7.47 -12.63
C ALA A 62 12.11 6.65 -12.93
N MET A 63 11.97 5.34 -13.11
CA MET A 63 13.05 4.43 -13.49
C MET A 63 13.39 4.46 -14.99
N LYS A 64 12.45 4.87 -15.85
CA LYS A 64 12.66 5.01 -17.31
C LYS A 64 13.36 6.31 -17.68
N THR A 65 13.23 7.36 -16.86
CA THR A 65 13.85 8.68 -17.06
C THR A 65 15.36 8.70 -16.76
N ARG A 66 16.04 7.58 -17.00
CA ARG A 66 17.45 7.35 -16.66
C ARG A 66 18.40 7.76 -17.77
#